data_AF-A0A8S4DR74-F1
#
_entry.id   AF-A0A8S4DR74-F1
#
_cell.length_a   1.000
_cell.length_b   1.000
_cell.length_c   1.000
_cell.angle_alpha   90.00
_cell.angle_beta   90.00
_cell.angle_gamma   90.00
#
_symmetry.space_group_name_H-M   'P 1'
#
loop_
_entity.id
_entity.type
_entity.pdbx_description
1 polymer ?
#
loop_
_entity_poly.entity_id
_entity_poly.type
_entity_poly.pdbx_seq_one_letter_code
_entity_poly.pdbx_strand_id
1 'polypeptide(L)'
;MEVQSISAGTLQSTQSTSSKSASSRSSQALDSQPRDEDFTKDNSASPIDLECYIQAERISKILGEAIFKTKLALCIPNLVQDFKNLSAILSAQDMEELIFIFEQYENPQFSGTAINAEALEDIKSGVMSLKHRLNPELSHLLAILNSYPDFKPMVEDIVKEDKPVSHGLEYLMTLERFRELMQRQTRLTAVAELAGKMRQRKIEASNDGYIDKIHEYTKLLHEENTNFEKSIKDKKDIIAKLEAELSWLESEASIKLKKKILDSDRQMVLASRQHAVKHELLKDEETEVRTAYETLLKTHLADEKNQRQRRFKVETQLVSWLQKYDAEMGDKQAELDEFTDKLEEEERRCRELEEQLAEQDKAYLPLMEEREAEYEQEMMQKMHKFMLEHAARVVQTAWREVLANRAEKKKLRKLQKKIAEGDTKKTKKLKEKLKKK
;
A
#
# COMPACT_ATOMS: atom_id res chain seq x y z
N MET A 1 10.40 -11.46 3.84
CA MET A 1 10.40 -12.33 5.05
C MET A 1 11.74 -12.08 5.72
N GLU A 2 11.76 -11.17 6.69
CA GLU A 2 12.84 -11.00 7.66
C GLU A 2 12.24 -10.12 8.76
N VAL A 3 12.01 -10.72 9.93
CA VAL A 3 11.41 -10.09 11.09
C VAL A 3 12.52 -9.97 12.12
N GLN A 4 13.00 -8.74 12.35
CA GLN A 4 13.87 -8.41 13.48
C GLN A 4 13.05 -7.67 14.53
N SER A 5 12.89 -8.35 15.66
CA SER A 5 12.27 -7.90 16.90
C SER A 5 13.14 -6.86 17.60
N ILE A 6 12.58 -5.70 17.91
CA ILE A 6 13.22 -4.69 18.78
C ILE A 6 12.72 -4.87 20.21
N SER A 7 13.71 -4.90 21.09
CA SER A 7 13.69 -5.23 22.52
C SER A 7 13.09 -4.14 23.40
N ALA A 8 12.41 -4.58 24.46
CA ALA A 8 11.92 -3.77 25.56
C ALA A 8 13.06 -3.41 26.54
N GLY A 9 13.11 -2.16 26.99
CA GLY A 9 14.03 -1.72 28.03
C GLY A 9 13.40 -0.65 28.91
N THR A 10 13.03 -1.01 30.14
CA THR A 10 12.84 -0.08 31.26
C THR A 10 13.12 -0.82 32.56
N LEU A 11 13.75 -0.09 33.49
CA LEU A 11 14.11 -0.40 34.88
C LEU A 11 15.60 -0.67 35.11
N GLN A 12 16.31 0.37 35.54
CA GLN A 12 17.46 0.22 36.43
C GLN A 12 17.29 1.12 37.66
N SER A 13 17.21 0.44 38.80
CA SER A 13 17.51 0.94 40.13
C SER A 13 19.03 0.90 40.31
N THR A 14 19.61 1.96 40.90
CA THR A 14 20.87 1.87 41.63
C THR A 14 20.86 2.83 42.82
N GLN A 15 20.92 2.24 44.01
CA GLN A 15 21.40 2.86 45.24
C GLN A 15 22.94 2.97 45.20
N SER A 16 23.51 4.00 45.85
CA SER A 16 24.61 3.94 46.85
C SER A 16 25.20 5.34 47.09
N THR A 17 24.98 5.92 48.28
CA THR A 17 25.88 6.03 49.46
C THR A 17 26.88 7.20 49.46
N SER A 18 26.67 8.09 50.46
CA SER A 18 27.65 8.71 51.38
C SER A 18 28.83 9.54 50.86
N SER A 19 28.96 10.77 51.38
CA SER A 19 29.98 11.09 52.39
C SER A 19 29.89 12.53 52.96
N LYS A 20 30.42 12.65 54.18
CA LYS A 20 30.49 13.74 55.15
C LYS A 20 31.33 14.97 54.74
N SER A 21 31.00 16.13 55.30
CA SER A 21 31.89 17.09 56.02
C SER A 21 31.03 18.33 56.41
N ALA A 22 30.78 18.69 57.67
CA ALA A 22 31.62 19.09 58.82
C ALA A 22 32.14 20.55 58.76
N SER A 23 31.87 21.29 59.86
CA SER A 23 32.47 22.55 60.36
C SER A 23 31.84 23.87 59.89
N SER A 24 31.63 24.95 60.68
CA SER A 24 31.62 25.26 62.13
C SER A 24 31.23 26.75 62.29
N ARG A 25 30.79 27.14 63.51
CA ARG A 25 30.82 28.51 64.12
C ARG A 25 29.83 29.56 63.56
N SER A 26 29.31 30.54 64.31
CA SER A 26 29.37 30.97 65.72
C SER A 26 28.65 32.34 65.80
N SER A 27 27.75 32.56 66.78
CA SER A 27 27.42 33.83 67.50
C SER A 27 25.96 33.75 67.98
N GLN A 28 25.59 33.62 69.26
CA GLN A 28 25.88 34.41 70.47
C GLN A 28 25.25 35.81 70.46
N ALA A 29 24.15 35.98 71.20
CA ALA A 29 23.70 37.14 72.00
C ALA A 29 22.20 36.96 72.34
N LEU A 30 21.82 36.82 73.62
CA LEU A 30 21.28 37.87 74.52
C LEU A 30 19.84 38.27 74.08
N ASP A 31 18.81 38.39 74.91
CA ASP A 31 18.75 38.73 76.33
C ASP A 31 17.32 38.51 76.86
N SER A 32 17.21 38.42 78.18
CA SER A 32 16.09 38.90 79.00
C SER A 32 14.71 38.21 78.87
N GLN A 33 14.55 37.11 79.62
CA GLN A 33 13.26 36.85 80.26
C GLN A 33 13.04 37.93 81.34
N PRO A 34 11.93 38.69 81.31
CA PRO A 34 11.63 39.62 82.37
C PRO A 34 11.26 38.83 83.63
N ARG A 35 11.87 39.20 84.76
CA ARG A 35 11.42 38.78 86.09
C ARG A 35 9.97 39.23 86.22
N ASP A 36 9.08 38.29 86.46
CA ASP A 36 7.73 38.59 86.96
C ASP A 36 7.90 39.16 88.37
N GLU A 37 8.05 40.47 88.46
CA GLU A 37 7.88 41.19 89.72
C GLU A 37 6.38 41.13 90.06
N ASP A 38 6.06 40.24 91.00
CA ASP A 38 4.73 40.07 91.57
C ASP A 38 4.39 41.30 92.43
N PHE A 39 3.82 42.32 91.79
CA PHE A 39 3.33 43.55 92.43
C PHE A 39 2.00 43.40 93.17
N THR A 40 1.52 42.17 93.44
CA THR A 40 0.24 41.97 94.15
C THR A 40 0.33 42.10 95.67
N LYS A 41 1.51 42.44 96.23
CA LYS A 41 1.71 42.70 97.66
C LYS A 41 1.61 44.20 97.99
N ASP A 42 0.40 44.72 97.91
CA ASP A 42 -0.11 45.80 98.78
C ASP A 42 -1.55 46.09 98.37
N ASN A 43 -2.43 45.12 98.68
CA ASN A 43 -3.87 45.28 98.48
C ASN A 43 -4.56 45.80 99.75
N SER A 44 -3.88 46.66 100.50
CA SER A 44 -4.55 47.63 101.36
C SER A 44 -4.64 48.92 100.57
N ALA A 45 -5.83 49.20 100.02
CA ALA A 45 -6.09 50.45 99.30
C ALA A 45 -5.45 51.60 100.07
N SER A 46 -4.45 52.26 99.46
CA SER A 46 -3.81 53.42 100.07
C SER A 46 -4.90 54.43 100.43
N PRO A 47 -4.76 55.23 101.50
CA PRO A 47 -5.72 56.31 101.78
C PRO A 47 -6.00 57.19 100.56
N ILE A 48 -5.00 57.33 99.68
CA ILE A 48 -5.08 58.02 98.39
C ILE A 48 -5.92 57.24 97.36
N ASP A 49 -5.81 55.91 97.29
CA ASP A 49 -6.62 55.08 96.39
C ASP A 49 -8.09 55.06 96.82
N LEU A 50 -8.33 55.04 98.14
CA LEU A 50 -9.68 55.13 98.69
C LEU A 50 -10.29 56.52 98.42
N GLU A 51 -9.51 57.59 98.56
CA GLU A 51 -9.94 58.95 98.21
C GLU A 51 -10.23 59.07 96.70
N CYS A 52 -9.36 58.56 95.83
CA CYS A 52 -9.57 58.53 94.39
C CYS A 52 -10.82 57.71 94.01
N TYR A 53 -11.06 56.58 94.68
CA TYR A 53 -12.27 55.78 94.49
C TYR A 53 -13.53 56.55 94.90
N ILE A 54 -13.50 57.22 96.06
CA ILE A 54 -14.61 58.07 96.53
C ILE A 54 -14.85 59.24 95.58
N GLN A 55 -13.79 59.88 95.08
CA GLN A 55 -13.90 60.96 94.09
C GLN A 55 -14.46 60.44 92.76
N ALA A 56 -14.03 59.27 92.29
CA ALA A 56 -14.56 58.63 91.09
C ALA A 56 -16.05 58.27 91.24
N GLU A 57 -16.49 57.78 92.40
CA GLU A 57 -17.91 57.55 92.68
C GLU A 57 -18.71 58.85 92.72
N ARG A 58 -18.19 59.91 93.34
CA ARG A 58 -18.84 61.23 93.34
C ARG A 58 -19.00 61.77 91.92
N ILE A 59 -17.95 61.72 91.10
CA ILE A 59 -17.98 62.18 89.71
C ILE A 59 -18.96 61.33 88.90
N SER A 60 -18.95 60.00 89.07
CA SER A 60 -19.89 59.09 88.41
C SER A 60 -21.34 59.38 88.79
N LYS A 61 -21.61 59.72 90.06
CA LYS A 61 -22.93 60.12 90.55
C LYS A 61 -23.38 61.46 89.97
N ILE A 62 -22.52 62.48 90.00
CA ILE A 62 -22.80 63.80 89.42
C ILE A 62 -23.08 63.67 87.91
N LEU A 63 -22.28 62.88 87.20
CA LEU A 63 -22.46 62.65 85.78
C LEU A 63 -23.76 61.86 85.49
N GLY A 64 -24.11 60.90 86.35
CA GLY A 64 -25.38 60.18 86.27
C GLY A 64 -26.59 61.09 86.48
N GLU A 65 -26.53 61.99 87.47
CA GLU A 65 -27.58 63.00 87.70
C GLU A 65 -27.68 64.01 86.56
N ALA A 66 -26.54 64.42 85.99
CA ALA A 66 -26.51 65.31 84.83
C ALA A 66 -27.11 64.65 83.58
N ILE A 67 -26.77 63.39 83.32
CA ILE A 67 -27.37 62.60 82.23
C ILE A 67 -28.88 62.49 82.42
N PHE A 68 -29.35 62.20 83.64
CA PHE A 68 -30.79 62.10 83.91
C PHE A 68 -31.51 63.44 83.69
N LYS A 69 -30.96 64.55 84.19
CA LYS A 69 -31.53 65.89 83.95
C LYS A 69 -31.54 66.26 82.47
N THR A 70 -30.54 65.81 81.72
CA THR A 70 -30.48 65.99 80.26
C THR A 70 -31.56 65.16 79.57
N LYS A 71 -31.80 63.91 79.98
CA LYS A 71 -32.93 63.09 79.51
C LYS A 71 -34.26 63.78 79.76
N LEU A 72 -34.47 64.26 81.00
CA LEU A 72 -35.69 64.96 81.40
C LEU A 72 -35.93 66.20 80.54
N ALA A 73 -34.89 67.03 80.32
CA ALA A 73 -34.98 68.22 79.49
C ALA A 73 -35.34 67.93 78.02
N LEU A 74 -34.85 66.82 77.47
CA LEU A 74 -35.16 66.40 76.10
C LEU A 74 -36.58 65.85 75.96
N CYS A 75 -37.15 65.29 77.03
CA CYS A 75 -38.51 64.77 77.05
C CYS A 75 -39.58 65.83 77.36
N ILE A 76 -39.22 67.05 77.77
CA ILE A 76 -40.20 68.12 78.09
C ILE A 76 -41.22 68.32 76.96
N PRO A 77 -40.84 68.43 75.67
CA PRO A 77 -41.82 68.66 74.59
C PRO A 77 -42.84 67.53 74.45
N ASN A 78 -42.43 66.28 74.67
CA ASN A 78 -43.31 65.11 74.61
C ASN A 78 -44.18 65.01 75.87
N LEU A 79 -43.62 65.32 77.04
CA LEU A 79 -44.36 65.36 78.30
C LEU A 79 -45.48 66.40 78.23
N VAL A 80 -45.21 67.60 77.68
CA VAL A 80 -46.20 68.67 77.51
C VAL A 80 -47.37 68.25 76.60
N GLN A 81 -47.11 67.44 75.58
CA GLN A 81 -48.16 66.90 74.69
C GLN A 81 -49.04 65.86 75.40
N ASP A 82 -48.49 65.12 76.36
CA ASP A 82 -49.18 64.12 77.20
C ASP A 82 -49.75 64.72 78.49
N PHE A 83 -50.51 65.82 78.37
CA PHE A 83 -51.08 66.58 79.48
C PHE A 83 -51.89 65.73 80.48
N LYS A 84 -52.56 64.67 80.01
CA LYS A 84 -53.34 63.74 80.86
C LYS A 84 -52.46 62.99 81.86
N ASN A 85 -51.27 62.57 81.43
CA ASN A 85 -50.34 61.81 82.26
C ASN A 85 -49.60 62.73 83.24
N LEU A 86 -49.26 63.97 82.83
CA LEU A 86 -48.75 65.01 83.73
C LEU A 86 -49.72 65.29 84.89
N SER A 87 -51.00 65.51 84.58
CA SER A 87 -52.03 65.83 85.58
C SER A 87 -52.33 64.71 86.60
N ALA A 88 -51.95 63.47 86.27
CA ALA A 88 -52.13 62.31 87.14
C ALA A 88 -50.98 62.15 88.17
N ILE A 89 -49.80 62.71 87.88
CA ILE A 89 -48.58 62.53 88.67
C ILE A 89 -48.29 63.79 89.52
N LEU A 90 -48.57 64.97 88.99
CA LEU A 90 -48.29 66.25 89.64
C LEU A 90 -49.42 66.68 90.58
N SER A 91 -49.07 67.44 91.63
CA SER A 91 -50.04 68.09 92.49
C SER A 91 -50.81 69.17 91.72
N ALA A 92 -52.05 69.47 92.13
CA ALA A 92 -52.87 70.50 91.46
C ALA A 92 -52.19 71.88 91.44
N GLN A 93 -51.42 72.21 92.48
CA GLN A 93 -50.67 73.46 92.59
C GLN A 93 -49.48 73.51 91.63
N ASP A 94 -48.70 72.42 91.55
CA ASP A 94 -47.57 72.34 90.61
C ASP A 94 -48.06 72.30 89.16
N MET A 95 -49.23 71.72 88.90
CA MET A 95 -49.86 71.76 87.57
C MET A 95 -50.28 73.17 87.16
N GLU A 96 -50.84 73.98 88.07
CA GLU A 96 -51.15 75.39 87.78
C GLU A 96 -49.89 76.19 87.49
N GLU A 97 -48.81 75.96 88.24
CA GLU A 97 -47.50 76.58 87.98
C GLU A 97 -46.91 76.15 86.63
N LEU A 98 -47.03 74.87 86.27
CA LEU A 98 -46.58 74.35 84.97
C LEU A 98 -47.39 74.91 83.80
N ILE A 99 -48.72 75.00 83.94
CA ILE A 99 -49.60 75.61 82.94
C ILE A 99 -49.22 77.08 82.75
N PHE A 100 -49.01 77.82 83.83
CA PHE A 100 -48.54 79.20 83.76
C PHE A 100 -47.22 79.31 83.01
N ILE A 101 -46.24 78.45 83.31
CA ILE A 101 -44.96 78.43 82.59
C ILE A 101 -45.17 78.08 81.11
N PHE A 102 -45.98 77.08 80.77
CA PHE A 102 -46.23 76.70 79.38
C PHE A 102 -46.98 77.79 78.59
N GLU A 103 -47.95 78.48 79.18
CA GLU A 103 -48.66 79.62 78.58
C GLU A 103 -47.71 80.80 78.27
N GLN A 104 -46.71 81.04 79.12
CA GLN A 104 -45.67 82.05 78.84
C GLN A 104 -44.86 81.69 77.60
N TYR A 105 -44.62 80.40 77.35
CA TYR A 105 -43.86 79.93 76.19
C TYR A 105 -44.69 79.76 74.90
N GLU A 106 -46.03 79.72 74.97
CA GLU A 106 -46.92 79.80 73.80
C GLU A 106 -46.96 81.22 73.20
N ASN A 107 -46.63 82.26 73.96
CA ASN A 107 -46.66 83.65 73.48
C ASN A 107 -45.45 83.97 72.56
N PRO A 108 -45.66 84.37 71.29
CA PRO A 108 -44.58 84.63 70.32
C PRO A 108 -43.58 85.73 70.75
N GLN A 109 -44.02 86.65 71.61
CA GLN A 109 -43.16 87.73 72.11
C GLN A 109 -42.17 87.26 73.18
N PHE A 110 -42.47 86.15 73.87
CA PHE A 110 -41.64 85.60 74.94
C PHE A 110 -40.71 84.47 74.44
N SER A 111 -41.14 83.74 73.41
CA SER A 111 -40.31 82.74 72.73
C SER A 111 -39.15 83.35 71.94
N GLY A 112 -39.24 84.62 71.53
CA GLY A 112 -38.14 85.38 70.90
C GLY A 112 -36.95 85.72 71.83
N THR A 113 -37.07 85.45 73.13
CA THR A 113 -35.95 85.50 74.11
C THR A 113 -35.24 84.16 74.28
N ALA A 114 -35.68 83.09 73.60
CA ALA A 114 -34.91 81.85 73.49
C ALA A 114 -33.61 82.14 72.73
N ILE A 115 -32.49 81.70 73.29
CA ILE A 115 -31.09 81.92 72.87
C ILE A 115 -30.97 82.16 71.35
N ASN A 116 -30.93 83.43 70.91
CA ASN A 116 -30.58 83.79 69.53
C ASN A 116 -29.14 83.36 69.23
N ALA A 117 -28.82 83.04 67.98
CA ALA A 117 -27.48 82.58 67.57
C ALA A 117 -26.34 83.53 67.99
N GLU A 118 -26.59 84.84 68.01
CA GLU A 118 -25.65 85.87 68.52
C GLU A 118 -25.35 85.69 70.02
N ALA A 119 -26.34 85.31 70.83
CA ALA A 119 -26.14 85.06 72.26
C ALA A 119 -25.28 83.82 72.53
N LEU A 120 -25.31 82.83 71.63
CA LEU A 120 -24.48 81.64 71.71
C LEU A 120 -23.00 81.96 71.38
N GLU A 121 -22.76 82.94 70.50
CA GLU A 121 -21.42 83.47 70.21
C GLU A 121 -20.86 84.32 71.35
N ASP A 122 -21.68 85.11 72.03
CA ASP A 122 -21.29 85.86 73.23
C ASP A 122 -20.91 84.94 74.41
N ILE A 123 -21.57 83.78 74.53
CA ILE A 123 -21.24 82.74 75.52
C ILE A 123 -19.94 82.01 75.14
N LYS A 124 -19.75 81.67 73.85
CA LYS A 124 -18.51 81.05 73.36
C LYS A 124 -17.29 81.96 73.49
N SER A 125 -17.47 83.26 73.32
CA SER A 125 -16.41 84.27 73.45
C SER A 125 -16.11 84.67 74.91
N GLY A 126 -16.90 84.18 75.88
CA GLY A 126 -16.69 84.42 77.30
C GLY A 126 -17.06 85.83 77.78
N VAL A 127 -17.72 86.62 76.93
CA VAL A 127 -18.10 88.01 77.19
C VAL A 127 -19.29 88.10 78.16
N MET A 128 -20.08 87.04 78.28
CA MET A 128 -21.25 86.94 79.18
C MET A 128 -21.26 85.60 79.94
N SER A 129 -21.65 85.63 81.21
CA SER A 129 -21.74 84.42 82.06
C SER A 129 -23.04 83.66 81.81
N LEU A 130 -22.96 82.34 81.59
CA LEU A 130 -24.11 81.45 81.37
C LEU A 130 -25.17 81.56 82.47
N LYS A 131 -24.77 81.88 83.72
CA LYS A 131 -25.67 82.10 84.86
C LYS A 131 -26.68 83.23 84.64
N HIS A 132 -26.36 84.24 83.84
CA HIS A 132 -27.21 85.42 83.63
C HIS A 132 -28.28 85.24 82.54
N ARG A 133 -28.31 84.08 81.87
CA ARG A 133 -29.33 83.74 80.85
C ARG A 133 -30.00 82.37 81.05
N LEU A 134 -29.76 81.71 82.19
CA LEU A 134 -30.57 80.55 82.56
C LEU A 134 -31.99 81.05 82.78
N ASN A 135 -32.94 80.49 82.03
CA ASN A 135 -34.32 80.83 82.23
C ASN A 135 -34.74 80.29 83.62
N PRO A 136 -35.10 81.17 84.58
CA PRO A 136 -35.45 80.75 85.93
C PRO A 136 -36.71 79.89 85.92
N GLU A 137 -37.64 80.13 84.98
CA GLU A 137 -38.87 79.37 84.81
C GLU A 137 -38.59 77.96 84.26
N LEU A 138 -37.68 77.82 83.29
CA LEU A 138 -37.26 76.50 82.79
C LEU A 138 -36.49 75.70 83.87
N SER A 139 -35.75 76.42 84.73
CA SER A 139 -35.05 75.82 85.86
C SER A 139 -36.02 75.37 86.96
N HIS A 140 -37.06 76.16 87.22
CA HIS A 140 -38.15 75.83 88.14
C HIS A 140 -38.98 74.65 87.62
N LEU A 141 -39.34 74.65 86.33
CA LEU A 141 -39.95 73.53 85.60
C LEU A 141 -39.15 72.23 85.78
N LEU A 142 -37.85 72.26 85.48
CA LEU A 142 -36.99 71.08 85.64
C LEU A 142 -36.82 70.65 87.10
N ALA A 143 -36.86 71.59 88.06
CA ALA A 143 -36.78 71.29 89.48
C ALA A 143 -38.05 70.57 89.98
N ILE A 144 -39.24 71.08 89.60
CA ILE A 144 -40.54 70.44 89.88
C ILE A 144 -40.57 69.04 89.26
N LEU A 145 -40.27 68.90 87.96
CA LEU A 145 -40.32 67.60 87.29
C LEU A 145 -39.30 66.60 87.86
N ASN A 146 -38.15 67.06 88.35
CA ASN A 146 -37.12 66.21 88.95
C ASN A 146 -37.38 65.87 90.44
N SER A 147 -38.30 66.56 91.13
CA SER A 147 -38.64 66.25 92.53
C SER A 147 -39.59 65.06 92.68
N TYR A 148 -40.26 64.65 91.59
CA TYR A 148 -41.17 63.52 91.58
C TYR A 148 -40.47 62.26 91.02
N PRO A 149 -40.24 61.21 91.84
CA PRO A 149 -39.48 60.03 91.44
C PRO A 149 -40.17 59.19 90.35
N ASP A 150 -41.50 59.30 90.22
CA ASP A 150 -42.30 58.54 89.26
C ASP A 150 -42.07 58.99 87.80
N PHE A 151 -41.48 60.16 87.57
CA PHE A 151 -41.07 60.60 86.22
C PHE A 151 -39.82 59.87 85.70
N LYS A 152 -39.00 59.27 86.57
CA LYS A 152 -37.77 58.58 86.14
C LYS A 152 -38.03 57.45 85.14
N PRO A 153 -38.90 56.46 85.44
CA PRO A 153 -39.20 55.38 84.48
C PRO A 153 -39.90 55.92 83.22
N MET A 154 -40.81 56.89 83.36
CA MET A 154 -41.52 57.49 82.22
C MET A 154 -40.57 58.16 81.22
N VAL A 155 -39.60 58.94 81.72
CA VAL A 155 -38.57 59.59 80.89
C VAL A 155 -37.64 58.57 80.26
N GLU A 156 -37.29 57.48 80.97
CA GLU A 156 -36.47 56.42 80.39
C GLU A 156 -37.18 55.65 79.28
N ASP A 157 -38.50 55.47 79.36
CA ASP A 157 -39.29 54.81 78.33
C ASP A 157 -39.48 55.71 77.10
N ILE A 158 -39.75 57.01 77.30
CA ILE A 158 -39.83 57.99 76.20
C ILE A 158 -38.50 58.06 75.42
N VAL A 159 -37.36 58.08 76.13
CA VAL A 159 -36.03 58.08 75.49
C VAL A 159 -35.70 56.77 74.76
N LYS A 160 -36.31 55.64 75.15
CA LYS A 160 -36.11 54.33 74.49
C LYS A 160 -37.04 54.13 73.28
N GLU A 161 -38.27 54.66 73.34
CA GLU A 161 -39.26 54.53 72.26
C GLU A 161 -39.00 55.50 71.10
N ASP A 162 -38.45 56.69 71.36
CA ASP A 162 -38.12 57.64 70.30
C ASP A 162 -36.86 57.24 69.50
N LYS A 163 -37.05 56.90 68.22
CA LYS A 163 -35.99 56.85 67.20
C LYS A 163 -35.83 58.21 66.50
N PRO A 164 -34.63 58.52 65.99
CA PRO A 164 -33.92 59.78 66.22
C PRO A 164 -34.30 60.84 65.18
N VAL A 165 -34.32 62.12 65.56
CA VAL A 165 -33.41 63.20 65.08
C VAL A 165 -33.74 64.45 65.92
N SER A 166 -33.22 64.51 67.14
CA SER A 166 -32.95 65.78 67.81
C SER A 166 -31.47 65.75 68.15
N HIS A 167 -30.73 66.83 67.83
CA HIS A 167 -29.31 66.97 68.19
C HIS A 167 -29.05 66.70 69.69
N GLY A 168 -30.08 66.84 70.53
CA GLY A 168 -30.03 66.47 71.94
C GLY A 168 -29.84 64.98 72.22
N LEU A 169 -30.39 64.07 71.40
CA LEU A 169 -30.26 62.62 71.61
C LEU A 169 -28.84 62.13 71.27
N GLU A 170 -28.21 62.67 70.23
CA GLU A 170 -26.81 62.39 69.89
C GLU A 170 -25.87 62.89 71.01
N TYR A 171 -26.13 64.08 71.56
CA TYR A 171 -25.43 64.59 72.74
C TYR A 171 -25.61 63.66 73.95
N LEU A 172 -26.82 63.14 74.19
CA LEU A 172 -27.08 62.20 75.27
C LEU A 172 -26.29 60.89 75.09
N MET A 173 -26.30 60.28 73.89
CA MET A 173 -25.57 59.03 73.63
C MET A 173 -24.06 59.21 73.75
N THR A 174 -23.52 60.35 73.29
CA THR A 174 -22.10 60.66 73.46
C THR A 174 -21.75 60.89 74.93
N LEU A 175 -22.62 61.52 75.71
CA LEU A 175 -22.44 61.72 77.16
C LEU A 175 -22.52 60.39 77.94
N GLU A 176 -23.41 59.47 77.54
CA GLU A 176 -23.48 58.11 78.09
C GLU A 176 -22.22 57.29 77.76
N ARG A 177 -21.75 57.34 76.50
CA ARG A 177 -20.50 56.69 76.10
C ARG A 177 -19.29 57.30 76.81
N PHE A 178 -19.29 58.61 77.02
CA PHE A 178 -18.28 59.30 77.82
C PHE A 178 -18.30 58.82 79.27
N ARG A 179 -19.48 58.66 79.88
CA ARG A 179 -19.61 58.05 81.22
C ARG A 179 -19.02 56.65 81.26
N GLU A 180 -19.31 55.78 80.29
CA GLU A 180 -18.74 54.43 80.25
C GLU A 180 -17.21 54.44 80.14
N LEU A 181 -16.67 55.29 79.26
CA LEU A 181 -15.23 55.45 79.07
C LEU A 181 -14.58 55.99 80.34
N MET A 182 -15.17 57.03 80.95
CA MET A 182 -14.71 57.58 82.22
C MET A 182 -14.73 56.52 83.32
N GLN A 183 -15.82 55.76 83.46
CA GLN A 183 -15.92 54.70 84.45
C GLN A 183 -14.86 53.60 84.24
N ARG A 184 -14.60 53.20 82.99
CA ARG A 184 -13.51 52.27 82.67
C ARG A 184 -12.15 52.88 83.02
N GLN A 185 -11.91 54.13 82.64
CA GLN A 185 -10.64 54.81 82.85
C GLN A 185 -10.35 55.06 84.34
N THR A 186 -11.34 55.48 85.13
CA THR A 186 -11.20 55.71 86.58
C THR A 186 -11.03 54.42 87.38
N ARG A 187 -11.37 53.27 86.78
CA ARG A 187 -11.19 51.94 87.39
C ARG A 187 -9.89 51.25 86.97
N LEU A 188 -9.16 51.81 86.00
CA LEU A 188 -7.86 51.28 85.57
C LEU A 188 -6.78 51.73 86.56
N THR A 189 -6.10 50.75 87.14
CA THR A 189 -4.92 51.01 87.97
C THR A 189 -3.67 51.19 87.10
N ALA A 190 -2.70 51.97 87.56
CA ALA A 190 -1.45 52.22 86.84
C ALA A 190 -0.69 50.93 86.47
N VAL A 191 -0.80 49.89 87.32
CA VAL A 191 -0.22 48.56 87.09
C VAL A 191 -0.91 47.83 85.93
N ALA A 192 -2.25 47.89 85.86
CA ALA A 192 -3.00 47.26 84.78
C ALA A 192 -2.73 47.93 83.42
N GLU A 193 -2.55 49.26 83.40
CA GLU A 193 -2.20 50.01 82.19
C GLU A 193 -0.80 49.65 81.67
N LEU A 194 0.18 49.55 82.56
CA LEU A 194 1.55 49.19 82.21
C LEU A 194 1.64 47.74 81.69
N ALA A 195 0.92 46.81 82.30
CA ALA A 195 0.81 45.43 81.81
C ALA A 195 0.10 45.33 80.45
N GLY A 196 -0.86 46.22 80.16
CA GLY A 196 -1.49 46.35 78.85
C GLY A 196 -0.50 46.81 77.78
N LYS A 197 0.25 47.88 78.06
CA LYS A 197 1.28 48.42 77.14
C LYS A 197 2.40 47.41 76.85
N MET A 198 2.84 46.64 77.85
CA MET A 198 3.84 45.60 77.66
C MET A 198 3.34 44.44 76.78
N ARG A 199 2.07 44.03 76.94
CA ARG A 199 1.44 43.04 76.05
C ARG A 199 1.30 43.55 74.62
N GLN A 200 0.91 44.82 74.46
CA GLN A 200 0.79 45.46 73.16
C GLN A 200 2.13 45.45 72.40
N ARG A 201 3.23 45.89 73.04
CA ARG A 201 4.57 45.86 72.43
C ARG A 201 5.03 44.45 72.04
N LYS A 202 4.70 43.44 72.84
CA LYS A 202 5.02 42.03 72.49
C LYS A 202 4.27 41.57 71.24
N ILE A 203 3.01 41.98 71.08
CA ILE A 203 2.22 41.68 69.89
C ILE A 203 2.73 42.48 68.68
N GLU A 204 3.12 43.73 68.86
CA GLU A 204 3.71 44.54 67.79
C GLU A 204 5.03 43.94 67.31
N ALA A 205 5.93 43.58 68.22
CA ALA A 205 7.20 42.93 67.86
C ALA A 205 7.00 41.56 67.18
N SER A 206 6.00 40.77 67.58
CA SER A 206 5.69 39.52 66.89
C SER A 206 5.06 39.78 65.53
N ASN A 207 4.21 40.80 65.40
CA ASN A 207 3.61 41.23 64.15
C ASN A 207 4.66 41.71 63.14
N ASP A 208 5.65 42.50 63.58
CA ASP A 208 6.78 42.90 62.74
C ASP A 208 7.55 41.67 62.23
N GLY A 209 7.82 40.70 63.11
CA GLY A 209 8.43 39.43 62.71
C GLY A 209 7.57 38.58 61.75
N TYR A 210 6.24 38.69 61.82
CA TYR A 210 5.34 38.07 60.83
C TYR A 210 5.33 38.82 59.51
N ILE A 211 5.42 40.15 59.52
CA ILE A 211 5.52 40.99 58.32
C ILE A 211 6.81 40.65 57.55
N ASP A 212 7.93 40.51 58.25
CA ASP A 212 9.20 40.13 57.62
C ASP A 212 9.11 38.75 56.95
N LYS A 213 8.49 37.77 57.61
CA LYS A 213 8.24 36.44 57.04
C LYS A 213 7.31 36.48 55.83
N ILE A 214 6.27 37.32 55.87
CA ILE A 214 5.37 37.54 54.73
C ILE A 214 6.17 38.11 53.57
N HIS A 215 7.06 39.09 53.81
CA HIS A 215 7.91 39.64 52.76
C HIS A 215 8.88 38.60 52.19
N GLU A 216 9.52 37.78 53.02
CA GLU A 216 10.40 36.71 52.59
C GLU A 216 9.65 35.68 51.72
N TYR A 217 8.49 35.21 52.17
CA TYR A 217 7.67 34.28 51.39
C TYR A 217 7.14 34.90 50.11
N THR A 218 6.76 36.17 50.12
CA THR A 218 6.31 36.88 48.91
C THR A 218 7.44 36.98 47.90
N LYS A 219 8.67 37.24 48.36
CA LYS A 219 9.86 37.30 47.51
C LYS A 219 10.20 35.92 46.92
N LEU A 220 10.22 34.87 47.73
CA LEU A 220 10.48 33.51 47.27
C LEU A 220 9.43 33.06 46.26
N LEU A 221 8.14 33.32 46.53
CA LEU A 221 7.05 33.00 45.60
C LEU A 221 7.19 33.76 44.27
N HIS A 222 7.61 35.02 44.32
CA HIS A 222 7.87 35.81 43.11
C HIS A 222 9.04 35.22 42.30
N GLU A 223 10.16 34.90 42.94
CA GLU A 223 11.32 34.27 42.29
C GLU A 223 10.94 32.92 41.66
N GLU A 224 10.20 32.08 42.39
CA GLU A 224 9.72 30.79 41.89
C GLU A 224 8.78 30.96 40.69
N ASN A 225 7.81 31.88 40.76
CA ASN A 225 6.92 32.20 39.65
C ASN A 225 7.69 32.70 38.43
N THR A 226 8.67 33.60 38.59
CA THR A 226 9.47 34.07 37.45
C THR A 226 10.30 32.95 36.81
N ASN A 227 10.80 32.00 37.60
CA ASN A 227 11.50 30.83 37.08
C ASN A 227 10.56 29.87 36.35
N PHE A 228 9.34 29.66 36.87
CA PHE A 228 8.31 28.89 36.19
C PHE A 228 7.88 29.54 34.87
N GLU A 229 7.67 30.85 34.84
CA GLU A 229 7.33 31.58 33.61
C GLU A 229 8.41 31.47 32.54
N LYS A 230 9.69 31.57 32.93
CA LYS A 230 10.83 31.33 32.02
C LYS A 230 10.81 29.89 31.49
N SER A 231 10.65 28.90 32.37
CA SER A 231 10.59 27.50 31.94
C SER A 231 9.41 27.21 31.01
N ILE A 232 8.25 27.82 31.26
CA ILE A 232 7.07 27.72 30.39
C ILE A 232 7.36 28.34 29.03
N LYS A 233 8.01 29.51 29.00
CA LYS A 233 8.39 30.18 27.75
C LYS A 233 9.35 29.33 26.93
N ASP A 234 10.41 28.81 27.54
CA ASP A 234 11.38 27.94 26.87
C ASP A 234 10.72 26.68 26.30
N LYS A 235 9.82 26.05 27.07
CA LYS A 235 9.05 24.89 26.60
C LYS A 235 8.12 25.24 25.44
N LYS A 236 7.45 26.40 25.49
CA LYS A 236 6.60 26.88 24.38
C LYS A 236 7.41 27.11 23.11
N ASP A 237 8.60 27.70 23.24
CA ASP A 237 9.49 27.93 22.10
C ASP A 237 9.98 26.61 21.48
N ILE A 238 10.26 25.59 22.31
CA ILE A 238 10.59 24.24 21.83
C ILE A 238 9.40 23.59 21.12
N ILE A 239 8.20 23.67 21.69
CA ILE A 239 6.97 23.14 21.07
C ILE A 239 6.76 23.78 19.70
N ALA A 240 6.86 25.11 19.58
CA ALA A 240 6.71 25.81 18.31
C ALA A 240 7.74 25.38 17.25
N LYS A 241 9.00 25.12 17.65
CA LYS A 241 10.03 24.60 16.74
C LYS A 241 9.68 23.19 16.25
N LEU A 242 9.28 22.30 17.17
CA LEU A 242 8.92 20.92 16.82
C LEU A 242 7.67 20.87 15.93
N GLU A 243 6.68 21.73 16.17
CA GLU A 243 5.50 21.85 15.31
C GLU A 243 5.87 22.31 13.89
N ALA A 244 6.79 23.28 13.77
CA ALA A 244 7.28 23.73 12.48
C ALA A 244 8.08 22.64 11.73
N GLU A 245 8.94 21.90 12.45
CA GLU A 245 9.70 20.77 11.88
C GLU A 245 8.77 19.64 11.42
N LEU A 246 7.75 19.29 12.22
CA LEU A 246 6.74 18.29 11.87
C LEU A 246 5.97 18.72 10.61
N SER A 247 5.50 19.96 10.55
CA SER A 247 4.77 20.48 9.38
C SER A 247 5.64 20.46 8.11
N TRP A 248 6.93 20.81 8.24
CA TRP A 248 7.87 20.72 7.12
C TRP A 248 8.09 19.27 6.66
N LEU A 249 8.32 18.34 7.59
CA LEU A 249 8.49 16.90 7.33
C LEU A 249 7.26 16.30 6.65
N GLU A 250 6.06 16.63 7.13
CA GLU A 250 4.80 16.16 6.55
C GLU A 250 4.63 16.65 5.11
N SER A 251 4.94 17.93 4.85
CA SER A 251 4.92 18.51 3.52
C SER A 251 5.93 17.84 2.58
N GLU A 252 7.17 17.63 3.05
CA GLU A 252 8.21 16.98 2.27
C GLU A 252 7.85 15.51 1.97
N ALA A 253 7.34 14.78 2.96
CA ALA A 253 6.88 13.40 2.79
C ALA A 253 5.71 13.32 1.79
N SER A 254 4.75 14.24 1.87
CA SER A 254 3.62 14.33 0.93
C SER A 254 4.11 14.56 -0.51
N ILE A 255 5.07 15.47 -0.71
CA ILE A 255 5.66 15.75 -2.04
C ILE A 255 6.40 14.51 -2.57
N LYS A 256 7.26 13.88 -1.75
CA LYS A 256 8.01 12.67 -2.13
C LYS A 256 7.06 11.52 -2.49
N LEU A 257 6.00 11.32 -1.70
CA LEU A 257 5.00 10.29 -1.95
C LEU A 257 4.25 10.54 -3.26
N LYS A 258 3.74 11.76 -3.48
CA LYS A 258 3.06 12.14 -4.73
C LYS A 258 3.95 11.94 -5.95
N LYS A 259 5.22 12.34 -5.86
CA LYS A 259 6.20 12.12 -6.94
C LYS A 259 6.40 10.63 -7.22
N LYS A 260 6.59 9.82 -6.18
CA LYS A 260 6.80 8.37 -6.32
C LYS A 260 5.58 7.67 -6.94
N ILE A 261 4.36 8.09 -6.58
CA ILE A 261 3.12 7.60 -7.18
C ILE A 261 3.10 7.93 -8.67
N LEU A 262 3.33 9.19 -9.05
CA LEU A 262 3.33 9.61 -10.46
C LEU A 262 4.40 8.91 -11.30
N ASP A 263 5.62 8.76 -10.75
CA ASP A 263 6.71 8.07 -11.44
C ASP A 263 6.39 6.58 -11.63
N SER A 264 5.80 5.94 -10.61
CA SER A 264 5.34 4.55 -10.67
C SER A 264 4.23 4.36 -11.69
N ASP A 265 3.20 5.23 -11.69
CA ASP A 265 2.10 5.17 -12.64
C ASP A 265 2.58 5.34 -14.08
N ARG A 266 3.51 6.29 -14.29
CA ARG A 266 4.15 6.48 -15.60
C ARG A 266 4.89 5.23 -16.05
N GLN A 267 5.67 4.61 -15.16
CA GLN A 267 6.41 3.39 -15.47
C GLN A 267 5.47 2.23 -15.77
N MET A 268 4.37 2.09 -15.01
CA MET A 268 3.34 1.09 -15.25
C MET A 268 2.70 1.27 -16.62
N VAL A 269 2.28 2.49 -16.99
CA VAL A 269 1.68 2.77 -18.30
C VAL A 269 2.64 2.45 -19.44
N LEU A 270 3.92 2.81 -19.31
CA LEU A 270 4.94 2.49 -20.32
C LEU A 270 5.15 0.97 -20.45
N ALA A 271 5.25 0.25 -19.34
CA ALA A 271 5.39 -1.20 -19.33
C ALA A 271 4.16 -1.88 -19.96
N SER A 272 2.95 -1.49 -19.56
CA SER A 272 1.69 -2.01 -20.13
C SER A 272 1.61 -1.77 -21.63
N ARG A 273 2.01 -0.59 -22.12
CA ARG A 273 2.05 -0.29 -23.55
C ARG A 273 3.09 -1.16 -24.27
N GLN A 274 4.29 -1.32 -23.71
CA GLN A 274 5.33 -2.18 -24.28
C GLN A 274 4.87 -3.64 -24.35
N HIS A 275 4.21 -4.14 -23.31
CA HIS A 275 3.63 -5.47 -23.28
C HIS A 275 2.51 -5.64 -24.32
N ALA A 276 1.62 -4.65 -24.46
CA ALA A 276 0.56 -4.67 -25.47
C ALA A 276 1.13 -4.73 -26.90
N VAL A 277 2.14 -3.90 -27.21
CA VAL A 277 2.80 -3.94 -28.52
C VAL A 277 3.47 -5.29 -28.76
N LYS A 278 4.20 -5.82 -27.77
CA LYS A 278 4.84 -7.14 -27.89
C LYS A 278 3.82 -8.27 -28.09
N HIS A 279 2.69 -8.18 -27.40
CA HIS A 279 1.60 -9.16 -27.52
C HIS A 279 1.01 -9.15 -28.93
N GLU A 280 0.72 -7.98 -29.50
CA GLU A 280 0.21 -7.90 -30.88
C GLU A 280 1.24 -8.43 -31.89
N LEU A 281 2.53 -8.11 -31.73
CA LEU A 281 3.59 -8.65 -32.60
C LEU A 281 3.66 -10.18 -32.54
N LEU A 282 3.63 -10.77 -31.34
CA LEU A 282 3.65 -12.23 -31.19
C LEU A 282 2.40 -12.89 -31.77
N LYS A 283 1.26 -12.22 -31.67
CA LYS A 283 0.01 -12.69 -32.26
C LYS A 283 0.05 -12.65 -33.79
N ASP A 284 0.60 -11.58 -34.36
CA ASP A 284 0.81 -11.48 -35.80
C ASP A 284 1.77 -12.59 -36.28
N GLU A 285 2.89 -12.81 -35.59
CA GLU A 285 3.83 -13.92 -35.86
C GLU A 285 3.14 -15.30 -35.77
N GLU A 286 2.30 -15.52 -34.75
CA GLU A 286 1.51 -16.76 -34.62
C GLU A 286 0.61 -16.96 -35.85
N THR A 287 -0.09 -15.91 -36.29
CA THR A 287 -0.96 -15.99 -37.46
C THR A 287 -0.17 -16.24 -38.75
N GLU A 288 0.98 -15.60 -38.91
CA GLU A 288 1.86 -15.80 -40.07
C GLU A 288 2.37 -17.25 -40.13
N VAL A 289 2.91 -17.77 -39.03
CA VAL A 289 3.40 -19.16 -38.96
C VAL A 289 2.28 -20.15 -39.23
N ARG A 290 1.08 -19.91 -38.69
CA ARG A 290 -0.08 -20.77 -38.92
C ARG A 290 -0.49 -20.79 -40.39
N THR A 291 -0.58 -19.62 -41.03
CA THR A 291 -0.95 -19.54 -42.46
C THR A 291 0.13 -20.13 -43.36
N ALA A 292 1.41 -19.96 -43.02
CA ALA A 292 2.52 -20.59 -43.72
C ALA A 292 2.45 -22.12 -43.62
N TYR A 293 2.20 -22.65 -42.42
CA TYR A 293 2.02 -24.09 -42.19
C TYR A 293 0.83 -24.66 -42.97
N GLU A 294 -0.33 -24.00 -42.92
CA GLU A 294 -1.53 -24.44 -43.66
C GLU A 294 -1.29 -24.44 -45.18
N THR A 295 -0.53 -23.46 -45.69
CA THR A 295 -0.15 -23.39 -47.11
C THR A 295 0.79 -24.54 -47.48
N LEU A 296 1.83 -24.78 -46.67
CA LEU A 296 2.78 -25.86 -46.86
C LEU A 296 2.11 -27.25 -46.81
N LEU A 297 1.16 -27.43 -45.89
CA LEU A 297 0.38 -28.66 -45.82
C LEU A 297 -0.44 -28.87 -47.10
N LYS A 298 -1.11 -27.83 -47.61
CA LYS A 298 -1.87 -27.90 -48.87
C LYS A 298 -0.97 -28.26 -50.05
N THR A 299 0.23 -27.68 -50.14
CA THR A 299 1.18 -28.01 -51.22
C THR A 299 1.63 -29.47 -51.13
N HIS A 300 1.98 -29.96 -49.94
CA HIS A 300 2.39 -31.35 -49.76
C HIS A 300 1.27 -32.34 -50.10
N LEU A 301 0.03 -32.06 -49.70
CA LEU A 301 -1.12 -32.91 -50.04
C LEU A 301 -1.38 -32.93 -51.56
N ALA A 302 -1.24 -31.78 -52.24
CA ALA A 302 -1.37 -31.70 -53.68
C ALA A 302 -0.27 -32.49 -54.40
N ASP A 303 0.98 -32.34 -53.94
CA ASP A 303 2.13 -33.09 -54.47
C ASP A 303 1.97 -34.59 -54.26
N GLU A 304 1.57 -35.02 -53.07
CA GLU A 304 1.31 -36.43 -52.78
C GLU A 304 0.23 -36.99 -53.70
N LYS A 305 -0.88 -36.28 -53.86
CA LYS A 305 -1.96 -36.68 -54.79
C LYS A 305 -1.43 -36.81 -56.22
N ASN A 306 -0.63 -35.85 -56.69
CA ASN A 306 -0.01 -35.89 -58.01
C ASN A 306 0.93 -37.08 -58.17
N GLN A 307 1.75 -37.38 -57.15
CA GLN A 307 2.66 -38.53 -57.16
C GLN A 307 1.91 -39.86 -57.17
N ARG A 308 0.85 -40.00 -56.36
CA ARG A 308 -0.02 -41.18 -56.40
C ARG A 308 -0.66 -41.38 -57.77
N GLN A 309 -1.11 -40.31 -58.42
CA GLN A 309 -1.68 -40.38 -59.77
C GLN A 309 -0.63 -40.77 -60.82
N ARG A 310 0.60 -40.24 -60.73
CA ARG A 310 1.71 -40.64 -61.60
C ARG A 310 2.06 -42.11 -61.41
N ARG A 311 2.18 -42.55 -60.16
CA ARG A 311 2.44 -43.96 -59.83
C ARG A 311 1.38 -44.87 -60.43
N PHE A 312 0.09 -44.56 -60.22
CA PHE A 312 -1.02 -45.32 -60.78
C PHE A 312 -0.97 -45.42 -62.31
N LYS A 313 -0.63 -44.31 -63.00
CA LYS A 313 -0.48 -44.32 -64.47
C LYS A 313 0.65 -45.25 -64.92
N VAL A 314 1.82 -45.18 -64.27
CA VAL A 314 2.96 -46.04 -64.59
C VAL A 314 2.65 -47.51 -64.29
N GLU A 315 2.06 -47.82 -63.13
CA GLU A 315 1.61 -49.16 -62.78
C GLU A 315 0.62 -49.71 -63.82
N THR A 316 -0.35 -48.90 -64.25
CA THR A 316 -1.31 -49.29 -65.30
C THR A 316 -0.62 -49.56 -66.65
N GLN A 317 0.34 -48.73 -67.04
CA GLN A 317 1.13 -48.95 -68.26
C GLN A 317 1.96 -50.23 -68.18
N LEU A 318 2.59 -50.51 -67.03
CA LEU A 318 3.36 -51.72 -66.80
C LEU A 318 2.48 -52.97 -66.92
N VAL A 319 1.30 -52.96 -66.28
CA VAL A 319 0.32 -54.06 -66.41
C VAL A 319 -0.08 -54.27 -67.86
N SER A 320 -0.33 -53.19 -68.60
CA SER A 320 -0.65 -53.28 -70.04
C SER A 320 0.50 -53.89 -70.86
N TRP A 321 1.76 -53.54 -70.56
CA TRP A 321 2.92 -54.13 -71.23
C TRP A 321 3.10 -55.60 -70.89
N LEU A 322 2.91 -55.99 -69.62
CA LEU A 322 2.94 -57.39 -69.20
C LEU A 322 1.87 -58.20 -69.92
N GLN A 323 0.63 -57.71 -69.97
CA GLN A 323 -0.46 -58.38 -70.71
C GLN A 323 -0.15 -58.56 -72.19
N LYS A 324 0.47 -57.56 -72.84
CA LYS A 324 0.90 -57.69 -74.25
C LYS A 324 2.01 -58.72 -74.40
N TYR A 325 3.01 -58.67 -73.54
CA TYR A 325 4.10 -59.64 -73.55
C TYR A 325 3.58 -61.07 -73.34
N ASP A 326 2.71 -61.28 -72.36
CA ASP A 326 2.11 -62.59 -72.08
C ASP A 326 1.29 -63.10 -73.27
N ALA A 327 0.53 -62.22 -73.94
CA ALA A 327 -0.20 -62.56 -75.15
C ALA A 327 0.73 -62.92 -76.32
N GLU A 328 1.73 -62.07 -76.61
CA GLU A 328 2.70 -62.32 -77.68
C GLU A 328 3.51 -63.61 -77.44
N MET A 329 3.92 -63.88 -76.20
CA MET A 329 4.59 -65.13 -75.85
C MET A 329 3.67 -66.34 -75.99
N GLY A 330 2.39 -66.22 -75.62
CA GLY A 330 1.38 -67.25 -75.84
C GLY A 330 1.19 -67.56 -77.33
N ASP A 331 1.06 -66.52 -78.16
CA ASP A 331 0.94 -66.66 -79.62
C ASP A 331 2.19 -67.31 -80.22
N LYS A 332 3.39 -66.91 -79.77
CA LYS A 332 4.66 -67.51 -80.23
C LYS A 332 4.83 -68.96 -79.81
N GLN A 333 4.37 -69.33 -78.61
CA GLN A 333 4.37 -70.72 -78.18
C GLN A 333 3.41 -71.54 -79.05
N ALA A 334 2.21 -71.03 -79.33
CA ALA A 334 1.27 -71.71 -80.23
C ALA A 334 1.81 -71.87 -81.66
N GLU A 335 2.48 -70.85 -82.22
CA GLU A 335 3.18 -70.95 -83.51
C GLU A 335 4.28 -72.02 -83.49
N LEU A 336 5.07 -72.08 -82.41
CA LEU A 336 6.14 -73.07 -82.26
C LEU A 336 5.57 -74.48 -82.18
N ASP A 337 4.52 -74.68 -81.39
CA ASP A 337 3.83 -75.97 -81.27
C ASP A 337 3.28 -76.40 -82.65
N GLU A 338 2.64 -75.49 -83.40
CA GLU A 338 2.16 -75.77 -84.77
C GLU A 338 3.28 -76.16 -85.74
N PHE A 339 4.44 -75.48 -85.69
CA PHE A 339 5.58 -75.85 -86.53
C PHE A 339 6.20 -77.18 -86.11
N THR A 340 6.21 -77.47 -84.83
CA THR A 340 6.71 -78.74 -84.29
C THR A 340 5.81 -79.89 -84.76
N ASP A 341 4.49 -79.73 -84.64
CA ASP A 341 3.52 -80.71 -85.14
C ASP A 341 3.69 -80.96 -86.65
N LYS A 342 3.84 -79.90 -87.45
CA LYS A 342 4.10 -80.00 -88.90
C LYS A 342 5.41 -80.71 -89.20
N LEU A 343 6.49 -80.42 -88.46
CA LEU A 343 7.78 -81.07 -88.63
C LEU A 343 7.66 -82.57 -88.34
N GLU A 344 7.02 -82.94 -87.23
CA GLU A 344 6.80 -84.34 -86.88
C GLU A 344 5.94 -85.08 -87.93
N GLU A 345 4.95 -84.41 -88.51
CA GLU A 345 4.18 -84.94 -89.64
C GLU A 345 5.03 -85.15 -90.89
N GLU A 346 5.84 -84.17 -91.30
CA GLU A 346 6.73 -84.29 -92.46
C GLU A 346 7.81 -85.35 -92.23
N GLU A 347 8.39 -85.45 -91.03
CA GLU A 347 9.32 -86.52 -90.67
C GLU A 347 8.67 -87.90 -90.74
N ARG A 348 7.38 -88.02 -90.37
CA ARG A 348 6.61 -89.25 -90.55
C ARG A 348 6.43 -89.58 -92.03
N ARG A 349 6.02 -88.61 -92.86
CA ARG A 349 5.86 -88.79 -94.32
C ARG A 349 7.18 -89.15 -95.01
N CYS A 350 8.28 -88.51 -94.62
CA CYS A 350 9.61 -88.85 -95.13
C CYS A 350 9.97 -90.30 -94.81
N ARG A 351 9.75 -90.76 -93.57
CA ARG A 351 9.96 -92.17 -93.20
C ARG A 351 9.09 -93.12 -94.01
N GLU A 352 7.80 -92.81 -94.19
CA GLU A 352 6.89 -93.62 -95.02
C GLU A 352 7.35 -93.69 -96.49
N LEU A 353 7.83 -92.58 -97.06
CA LEU A 353 8.36 -92.55 -98.44
C LEU A 353 9.70 -93.30 -98.56
N GLU A 354 10.60 -93.17 -97.58
CA GLU A 354 11.85 -93.94 -97.54
C GLU A 354 11.57 -95.44 -97.45
N GLU A 355 10.58 -95.87 -96.66
CA GLU A 355 10.12 -97.26 -96.60
C GLU A 355 9.56 -97.73 -97.94
N GLN A 356 8.72 -96.93 -98.60
CA GLN A 356 8.18 -97.23 -99.93
C GLN A 356 9.28 -97.31 -101.00
N LEU A 357 10.25 -96.40 -100.99
CA LEU A 357 11.41 -96.43 -101.89
C LEU A 357 12.25 -97.68 -101.65
N ALA A 358 12.55 -98.01 -100.39
CA ALA A 358 13.27 -99.23 -100.06
C ALA A 358 12.53 -100.50 -100.50
N GLU A 359 11.19 -100.49 -100.49
CA GLU A 359 10.38 -101.58 -101.03
C GLU A 359 10.41 -101.63 -102.56
N GLN A 360 10.35 -100.49 -103.25
CA GLN A 360 10.51 -100.43 -104.71
C GLN A 360 11.90 -100.87 -105.15
N ASP A 361 12.96 -100.48 -104.44
CA ASP A 361 14.34 -100.85 -104.74
C ASP A 361 14.55 -102.37 -104.70
N LYS A 362 13.85 -103.09 -103.82
CA LYS A 362 13.88 -104.57 -103.80
C LYS A 362 13.41 -105.20 -105.10
N ALA A 363 12.50 -104.55 -105.84
CA ALA A 363 12.01 -105.03 -107.13
C ALA A 363 12.79 -104.43 -108.32
N TYR A 364 13.19 -103.16 -108.21
CA TYR A 364 13.88 -102.43 -109.27
C TYR A 364 15.34 -102.88 -109.45
N LEU A 365 16.09 -103.10 -108.35
CA LEU A 365 17.49 -103.51 -108.42
C LEU A 365 17.67 -104.85 -109.16
N PRO A 366 16.94 -105.93 -108.84
CA PRO A 366 17.06 -107.19 -109.57
C PRO A 366 16.68 -107.05 -111.05
N LEU A 367 15.63 -106.28 -111.36
CA LEU A 367 15.21 -106.04 -112.75
C LEU A 367 16.28 -105.30 -113.55
N MET A 368 16.96 -104.33 -112.94
CA MET A 368 18.06 -103.61 -113.57
C MET A 368 19.30 -104.50 -113.72
N GLU A 369 19.61 -105.34 -112.73
CA GLU A 369 20.68 -106.34 -112.82
C GLU A 369 20.39 -107.35 -113.94
N GLU A 370 19.14 -107.84 -114.07
CA GLU A 370 18.71 -108.70 -115.19
C GLU A 370 18.89 -107.98 -116.53
N ARG A 371 18.45 -106.73 -116.64
CA ARG A 371 18.60 -105.92 -117.85
C ARG A 371 20.06 -105.67 -118.21
N GLU A 372 20.92 -105.38 -117.24
CA GLU A 372 22.36 -105.23 -117.44
C GLU A 372 22.98 -106.56 -117.91
N ALA A 373 22.60 -107.68 -117.31
CA ALA A 373 23.06 -109.01 -117.74
C ALA A 373 22.59 -109.34 -119.17
N GLU A 374 21.37 -108.97 -119.56
CA GLU A 374 20.89 -109.10 -120.94
C GLU A 374 21.71 -108.25 -121.92
N TYR A 375 22.00 -106.99 -121.57
CA TYR A 375 22.88 -106.13 -122.36
C TYR A 375 24.30 -106.70 -122.49
N GLU A 376 24.87 -107.22 -121.42
CA GLU A 376 26.18 -107.89 -121.43
C GLU A 376 26.16 -109.15 -122.30
N GLN A 377 25.11 -109.97 -122.21
CA GLN A 377 24.94 -111.15 -123.06
C GLN A 377 24.80 -110.76 -124.53
N GLU A 378 23.99 -109.76 -124.87
CA GLU A 378 23.89 -109.25 -126.23
C GLU A 378 25.24 -108.75 -126.76
N MET A 379 25.98 -108.02 -125.93
CA MET A 379 27.30 -107.49 -126.30
C MET A 379 28.31 -108.62 -126.52
N MET A 380 28.32 -109.64 -125.66
CA MET A 380 29.14 -110.85 -125.82
C MET A 380 28.78 -111.63 -127.08
N GLN A 381 27.49 -111.77 -127.39
CA GLN A 381 27.04 -112.42 -128.62
C GLN A 381 27.47 -111.64 -129.86
N LYS A 382 27.33 -110.30 -129.86
CA LYS A 382 27.82 -109.42 -130.94
C LYS A 382 29.34 -109.55 -131.09
N MET A 383 30.10 -109.58 -130.00
CA MET A 383 31.56 -109.78 -129.98
C MET A 383 31.96 -111.16 -130.52
N HIS A 384 31.27 -112.22 -130.09
CA HIS A 384 31.54 -113.59 -130.54
C HIS A 384 31.23 -113.77 -132.04
N LYS A 385 30.11 -113.19 -132.52
CA LYS A 385 29.78 -113.15 -133.94
C LYS A 385 30.85 -112.42 -134.74
N PHE A 386 31.32 -111.27 -134.25
CA PHE A 386 32.42 -110.52 -134.86
C PHE A 386 33.71 -111.36 -134.94
N MET A 387 34.07 -112.09 -133.88
CA MET A 387 35.22 -113.01 -133.86
C MET A 387 35.10 -114.13 -134.89
N LEU A 388 33.94 -114.79 -134.98
CA LEU A 388 33.69 -115.85 -135.97
C LEU A 388 33.78 -115.33 -137.41
N GLU A 389 33.19 -114.16 -137.69
CA GLU A 389 33.28 -113.51 -138.99
C GLU A 389 34.73 -113.10 -139.32
N HIS A 390 35.49 -112.63 -138.33
CA HIS A 390 36.90 -112.30 -138.49
C HIS A 390 37.72 -113.56 -138.81
N ALA A 391 37.54 -114.64 -138.05
CA ALA A 391 38.20 -115.91 -138.30
C ALA A 391 37.87 -116.47 -139.70
N ALA A 392 36.59 -116.42 -140.11
CA ALA A 392 36.17 -116.81 -141.45
C ALA A 392 36.84 -115.97 -142.52
N ARG A 393 36.99 -114.65 -142.30
CA ARG A 393 37.67 -113.73 -143.22
C ARG A 393 39.16 -114.06 -143.33
N VAL A 394 39.83 -114.36 -142.21
CA VAL A 394 41.26 -114.77 -142.19
C VAL A 394 41.47 -116.05 -143.00
N VAL A 395 40.64 -117.09 -142.79
CA VAL A 395 40.71 -118.35 -143.53
C VAL A 395 40.46 -118.14 -145.03
N GLN A 396 39.45 -117.35 -145.39
CA GLN A 396 39.15 -117.04 -146.79
C GLN A 396 40.28 -116.26 -147.47
N THR A 397 41.01 -115.41 -146.73
CA THR A 397 42.12 -114.62 -147.26
C THR A 397 43.34 -115.51 -147.51
N ALA A 398 43.69 -116.35 -146.53
CA ALA A 398 44.77 -117.34 -146.67
C ALA A 398 44.52 -118.30 -147.85
N TRP A 399 43.28 -118.75 -148.04
CA TRP A 399 42.92 -119.62 -149.18
C TRP A 399 43.07 -118.92 -150.54
N ARG A 400 42.73 -117.63 -150.62
CA ARG A 400 42.89 -116.83 -151.85
C ARG A 400 44.37 -116.60 -152.18
N GLU A 401 45.23 -116.43 -151.18
CA GLU A 401 46.69 -116.30 -151.38
C GLU A 401 47.32 -117.59 -151.90
N VAL A 402 46.89 -118.76 -151.41
CA VAL A 402 47.34 -120.06 -151.95
C VAL A 402 46.96 -120.23 -153.42
N LEU A 403 45.75 -119.79 -153.82
CA LEU A 403 45.30 -119.79 -155.21
C LEU A 403 46.10 -118.81 -156.09
N ALA A 404 46.39 -117.60 -155.59
CA ALA A 404 47.17 -116.59 -156.30
C ALA A 404 48.62 -117.04 -156.55
N ASN A 405 49.27 -117.65 -155.54
CA ASN A 405 50.65 -118.16 -155.64
C ASN A 405 50.81 -119.31 -156.65
N ARG A 406 49.75 -120.09 -156.91
CA ARG A 406 49.74 -121.12 -157.97
C ARG A 406 49.70 -120.52 -159.38
N ALA A 407 49.08 -119.36 -159.56
CA ALA A 407 48.93 -118.70 -160.87
C ALA A 407 50.20 -117.95 -161.31
N GLU A 408 50.94 -117.34 -160.38
CA GLU A 408 52.16 -116.58 -160.70
C GLU A 408 53.34 -117.48 -161.11
N LYS A 409 53.54 -118.64 -160.48
CA LYS A 409 54.59 -119.60 -160.87
C LYS A 409 54.45 -120.12 -162.31
N LYS A 410 53.24 -120.12 -162.89
CA LYS A 410 52.98 -120.48 -164.29
C LYS A 410 53.35 -119.36 -165.29
N LYS A 411 53.33 -118.09 -164.87
CA LYS A 411 53.64 -116.93 -165.74
C LYS A 411 55.15 -116.65 -165.82
N LEU A 412 55.89 -116.80 -164.72
CA LEU A 412 57.34 -116.57 -164.69
C LEU A 412 58.16 -117.50 -165.61
N ARG A 413 57.73 -118.77 -165.78
CA ARG A 413 58.41 -119.72 -166.69
C ARG A 413 58.27 -119.39 -168.19
N LYS A 414 57.32 -118.54 -168.59
CA LYS A 414 57.08 -118.19 -170.01
C LYS A 414 57.79 -116.91 -170.47
N LEU A 415 58.20 -116.03 -169.55
CA LEU A 415 58.85 -114.75 -169.90
C LEU A 415 60.36 -114.85 -170.14
N GLN A 416 61.07 -115.77 -169.48
CA GLN A 416 62.54 -115.87 -169.59
C GLN A 416 63.03 -116.44 -170.94
N LYS A 417 62.15 -117.02 -171.77
CA LYS A 417 62.54 -117.64 -173.05
C LYS A 417 62.44 -116.72 -174.28
N LYS A 418 62.03 -115.45 -174.13
CA LYS A 418 61.69 -114.55 -175.24
C LYS A 418 62.49 -113.23 -175.33
N ILE A 419 63.55 -113.06 -174.53
CA ILE A 419 64.38 -111.83 -174.52
C ILE A 419 65.72 -112.00 -175.28
N ALA A 420 66.07 -113.22 -175.72
CA ALA A 420 67.29 -113.48 -176.49
C ALA A 420 67.10 -113.26 -178.02
N GLU A 421 67.23 -112.02 -178.46
CA GLU A 421 67.42 -111.62 -179.88
C GLU A 421 66.13 -111.38 -180.69
N GLY A 422 66.15 -110.26 -181.43
CA GLY A 422 64.99 -109.47 -181.84
C GLY A 422 64.29 -109.93 -183.12
N ASP A 423 63.07 -109.40 -183.33
CA ASP A 423 62.77 -108.59 -184.52
C ASP A 423 61.43 -107.83 -184.40
N THR A 424 61.35 -106.81 -185.25
CA THR A 424 60.46 -105.68 -185.53
C THR A 424 58.92 -105.73 -185.39
N LYS A 425 58.42 -104.57 -184.92
CA LYS A 425 57.23 -103.74 -185.35
C LYS A 425 55.78 -104.28 -185.31
N LYS A 426 54.97 -103.40 -184.68
CA LYS A 426 53.49 -103.17 -184.73
C LYS A 426 52.61 -104.10 -183.89
N THR A 427 52.11 -103.57 -182.77
CA THR A 427 50.70 -103.10 -182.72
C THR A 427 50.45 -102.14 -181.54
N LYS A 428 50.14 -100.90 -181.90
CA LYS A 428 49.34 -99.95 -181.10
C LYS A 428 47.90 -100.48 -181.03
N LYS A 429 47.23 -100.20 -179.90
CA LYS A 429 45.79 -100.39 -179.58
C LYS A 429 45.37 -101.82 -179.23
N LEU A 430 45.32 -102.13 -177.93
CA LEU A 430 44.04 -102.41 -177.25
C LEU A 430 44.26 -102.50 -175.72
N LYS A 431 43.66 -101.52 -175.03
CA LYS A 431 42.93 -101.65 -173.77
C LYS A 431 43.78 -101.94 -172.52
N GLU A 432 44.04 -100.97 -171.65
CA GLU A 432 43.08 -100.05 -171.01
C GLU A 432 41.77 -100.77 -170.63
N LYS A 433 41.81 -101.35 -169.44
CA LYS A 433 40.74 -101.77 -168.51
C LYS A 433 41.22 -103.04 -167.84
N LEU A 434 41.89 -102.89 -166.71
CA LEU A 434 41.62 -103.58 -165.45
C LEU A 434 42.81 -103.28 -164.53
N LYS A 435 42.68 -102.21 -163.75
CA LYS A 435 41.96 -102.17 -162.45
C LYS A 435 42.76 -102.92 -161.40
N LYS A 436 43.33 -102.18 -160.46
CA LYS A 436 42.64 -101.86 -159.20
C LYS A 436 42.19 -103.14 -158.52
N LYS A 437 43.04 -103.61 -157.62
CA LYS A 437 42.67 -103.79 -156.22
C LYS A 437 43.83 -103.32 -155.37
#